data_AF-A0A7S1N2P2-F1
#
_entry.id   AF-A0A7S1N2P2-F1
#
_cell.length_a   1.000
_cell.length_b   1.000
_cell.length_c   1.000
_cell.angle_alpha   90.00
_cell.angle_beta   90.00
_cell.angle_gamma   90.00
#
_symmetry.space_group_name_H-M   'P 1'
#
loop_
_entity.id
_entity.type
_entity.pdbx_description
1 polymer ?
#
loop_
_entity_poly.entity_id
_entity_poly.type
_entity_poly.pdbx_seq_one_letter_code
_entity_poly.pdbx_strand_id
1 'polypeptide(L)'
;IWSIRPLPYCPLLRWSGFAPAESECAGVVTDMVWHAPGLLLFAADDQGYITVWEMHGVLERTLGSQSPKHQKSPSASPRGRHHGIPPPLRRCWRAHASGITEIRLLPDDLCLVTCSTDQNVCIWGFDGEWIGCLEQGRGSGKPLDLRPYHFMPADPKGPSSPLMQYRKQGM
;
A
#
# COMPACT_ATOMS: atom_id res chain seq x y z
N ILE A 1 12.88 26.98 -2.93
CA ILE A 1 12.81 26.17 -4.17
C ILE A 1 13.75 24.99 -3.99
N TRP A 2 13.25 23.85 -3.51
CA TRP A 2 14.03 22.62 -3.38
C TRP A 2 13.50 21.61 -4.39
N SER A 3 14.28 21.36 -5.43
CA SER A 3 14.00 20.36 -6.47
C SER A 3 14.48 19.01 -5.97
N ILE A 4 13.57 18.07 -5.78
CA ILE A 4 13.90 16.67 -5.60
C ILE A 4 14.08 16.08 -7.01
N ARG A 5 15.31 15.74 -7.37
CA ARG A 5 15.60 15.01 -8.60
C ARG A 5 15.11 13.57 -8.42
N PRO A 6 14.39 12.97 -9.39
CA PRO A 6 14.10 11.54 -9.35
C PRO A 6 15.42 10.77 -9.52
N LEU A 7 15.64 9.78 -8.65
CA LEU A 7 16.72 8.81 -8.83
C LEU A 7 16.48 8.03 -10.14
N PRO A 8 17.56 7.63 -10.85
CA PRO A 8 17.42 6.98 -12.14
C PRO A 8 16.75 5.61 -11.97
N TYR A 9 15.78 5.35 -12.86
CA TYR A 9 15.23 4.03 -13.13
C TYR A 9 16.34 2.96 -13.13
N CYS A 10 16.25 1.99 -12.21
CA CYS A 10 17.00 0.73 -12.31
C CYS A 10 16.04 -0.35 -12.84
N PRO A 11 16.09 -0.72 -14.13
CA PRO A 11 15.16 -1.69 -14.72
C PRO A 11 15.58 -3.16 -14.49
N LEU A 12 16.40 -3.46 -13.47
CA LEU A 12 17.03 -4.79 -13.32
C LEU A 12 16.67 -5.58 -12.06
N LEU A 13 15.63 -5.19 -11.33
CA LEU A 13 15.02 -6.08 -10.34
C LEU A 13 13.51 -6.16 -10.55
N ARG A 14 13.12 -6.87 -11.61
CA ARG A 14 11.79 -7.48 -11.66
C ARG A 14 11.81 -8.63 -10.65
N TRP A 15 11.44 -8.36 -9.41
CA TRP A 15 11.21 -9.39 -8.39
C TRP A 15 9.92 -10.14 -8.74
N SER A 16 9.99 -11.01 -9.75
CA SER A 16 8.95 -11.99 -10.03
C SER A 16 8.99 -13.05 -8.93
N GLY A 17 8.06 -13.00 -7.97
CA GLY A 17 7.89 -14.11 -7.03
C GLY A 17 7.19 -13.86 -5.70
N PHE A 18 6.83 -12.62 -5.34
CA PHE A 18 6.04 -12.39 -4.12
C PHE A 18 4.57 -12.13 -4.47
N ALA A 19 3.87 -13.21 -4.85
CA ALA A 19 2.44 -13.25 -4.58
C ALA A 19 2.30 -13.63 -3.09
N PRO A 20 1.57 -12.87 -2.26
CA PRO A 20 1.22 -13.35 -0.93
C PRO A 20 0.48 -14.67 -1.08
N ALA A 21 1.11 -15.76 -0.63
CA ALA A 21 0.47 -17.06 -0.58
C ALA A 21 -0.83 -16.89 0.23
N GLU A 22 -1.97 -17.15 -0.42
CA GLU A 22 -3.31 -17.19 0.18
C GLU A 22 -3.98 -15.86 0.54
N SER A 23 -3.62 -14.73 -0.08
CA SER A 23 -4.46 -13.52 0.01
C SER A 23 -5.14 -13.22 -1.33
N GLU A 24 -6.43 -12.88 -1.31
CA GLU A 24 -7.21 -12.38 -2.47
C GLU A 24 -6.62 -11.11 -3.11
N CYS A 25 -5.55 -10.56 -2.52
CA CYS A 25 -4.83 -9.34 -2.87
C CYS A 25 -3.62 -9.68 -3.75
N ALA A 26 -3.90 -10.19 -4.95
CA ALA A 26 -2.89 -10.65 -5.91
C ALA A 26 -2.89 -9.82 -7.20
N GLY A 27 -3.39 -8.58 -7.16
CA GLY A 27 -3.36 -7.66 -8.28
C GLY A 27 -1.94 -7.21 -8.66
N VAL A 28 -1.83 -6.54 -9.80
CA VAL A 28 -0.57 -5.92 -10.21
C VAL A 28 -0.32 -4.71 -9.31
N VAL A 29 0.84 -4.67 -8.65
CA VAL A 29 1.22 -3.54 -7.80
C VAL A 29 1.34 -2.27 -8.65
N THR A 30 0.56 -1.26 -8.30
CA THR A 30 0.52 0.04 -8.99
C THR A 30 1.39 1.08 -8.29
N ASP A 31 1.46 1.03 -6.96
CA ASP A 31 2.27 1.95 -6.17
C ASP A 31 2.64 1.34 -4.80
N MET A 32 3.69 1.87 -4.17
CA MET A 32 4.18 1.40 -2.87
C MET A 32 4.71 2.56 -2.02
N VAL A 33 4.45 2.52 -0.71
CA VAL A 33 4.97 3.52 0.23
C VAL A 33 5.53 2.88 1.49
N TRP A 34 6.67 3.41 1.96
CA TRP A 34 7.37 2.97 3.16
C TRP A 34 7.09 3.91 4.33
N HIS A 35 6.59 3.36 5.43
CA HIS A 35 6.42 4.05 6.70
C HIS A 35 7.52 3.59 7.67
N ALA A 36 8.60 4.37 7.75
CA ALA A 36 9.78 4.01 8.52
C ALA A 36 9.54 3.85 10.03
N PRO A 37 8.82 4.76 10.72
CA PRO A 37 8.63 4.66 12.17
C PRO A 37 7.90 3.37 12.59
N GLY A 38 6.90 2.96 11.81
CA GLY A 38 6.13 1.73 12.06
C GLY A 38 6.73 0.48 11.42
N LEU A 39 7.82 0.62 10.66
CA LEU A 39 8.44 -0.44 9.87
C LEU A 39 7.43 -1.16 8.94
N LEU A 40 6.53 -0.39 8.32
CA LEU A 40 5.47 -0.92 7.45
C LEU A 40 5.74 -0.58 5.99
N LEU A 41 5.51 -1.57 5.13
CA LEU A 41 5.44 -1.39 3.69
C LEU A 41 3.99 -1.54 3.25
N PHE A 42 3.46 -0.51 2.58
CA PHE A 42 2.15 -0.56 1.95
C PHE A 42 2.34 -0.73 0.44
N ALA A 43 1.57 -1.62 -0.18
CA ALA A 43 1.43 -1.70 -1.63
C ALA A 43 -0.04 -1.62 -2.01
N ALA A 44 -0.30 -0.86 -3.07
CA ALA A 44 -1.60 -0.77 -3.71
C ALA A 44 -1.60 -1.58 -5.01
N ASP A 45 -2.77 -2.12 -5.39
CA ASP A 45 -2.91 -2.90 -6.62
C ASP A 45 -3.97 -2.39 -7.61
N ASP A 46 -3.89 -2.91 -8.83
CA ASP A 46 -4.80 -2.63 -9.94
C ASP A 46 -6.20 -3.21 -9.75
N GLN A 47 -6.40 -4.02 -8.72
CA GLN A 47 -7.72 -4.52 -8.38
C GLN A 47 -8.43 -3.55 -7.45
N GLY A 48 -7.76 -2.85 -6.55
CA GLY A 48 -8.43 -2.01 -5.53
C GLY A 48 -8.04 -2.35 -4.09
N TYR A 49 -7.03 -3.20 -3.89
CA TYR A 49 -6.57 -3.66 -2.59
C TYR A 49 -5.32 -2.91 -2.13
N ILE A 50 -5.21 -2.77 -0.81
CA ILE A 50 -3.99 -2.36 -0.13
C ILE A 50 -3.50 -3.54 0.69
N THR A 51 -2.23 -3.87 0.52
CA THR A 51 -1.54 -4.93 1.25
C THR A 51 -0.43 -4.32 2.09
N VAL A 52 -0.33 -4.75 3.35
CA VAL A 52 0.60 -4.19 4.34
C VAL A 52 1.45 -5.29 4.95
N TRP A 53 2.76 -5.09 4.89
CA TRP A 53 3.74 -5.99 5.49
C TRP A 53 4.50 -5.32 6.61
N GLU A 54 4.83 -6.09 7.64
CA GLU A 54 5.77 -5.67 8.68
C GLU A 54 7.20 -6.08 8.27
N MET A 55 8.07 -5.08 8.17
CA MET A 55 9.42 -5.26 7.62
C MET A 55 10.49 -5.39 8.70
N HIS A 56 10.15 -5.32 9.99
CA HIS A 56 11.11 -5.38 11.09
C HIS A 56 12.06 -6.58 10.97
N GLY A 57 11.52 -7.80 10.89
CA GLY A 57 12.33 -9.02 10.77
C GLY A 57 13.13 -9.11 9.46
N VAL A 58 12.69 -8.46 8.39
CA VAL A 58 13.45 -8.41 7.13
C VAL A 58 14.65 -7.48 7.25
N LEU A 59 14.46 -6.32 7.88
CA LEU A 59 15.51 -5.33 8.08
C LEU A 59 16.58 -5.82 9.05
N GLU A 60 16.20 -6.42 10.18
CA GLU A 60 17.14 -7.04 11.13
C GLU A 60 18.05 -8.08 10.46
N ARG A 61 17.47 -8.97 9.64
CA ARG A 61 18.24 -9.98 8.89
C ARG A 61 19.21 -9.36 7.89
N THR A 62 18.79 -8.29 7.22
CA THR A 62 19.58 -7.65 6.16
C THR A 62 20.71 -6.80 6.74
N LEU A 63 20.44 -6.06 7.82
CA LEU A 63 21.41 -5.17 8.47
C LEU A 63 22.34 -5.93 9.44
N GLY A 64 21.83 -6.91 10.18
CA GLY A 64 22.62 -7.73 11.12
C GLY A 64 23.68 -8.62 10.45
N SER A 65 23.52 -8.91 9.15
CA SER A 65 24.50 -9.64 8.33
C SER A 65 25.81 -8.87 8.11
N GLN A 66 25.84 -7.55 8.37
CA GLN A 66 27.03 -6.71 8.15
C GLN A 66 27.97 -6.53 9.36
N SER A 67 27.73 -7.22 10.48
CA SER A 67 28.65 -7.13 11.63
C SER A 67 29.97 -7.87 11.31
N PRO A 68 31.14 -7.18 11.27
CA PRO A 68 32.42 -7.82 10.99
C PRO A 68 32.86 -8.62 12.21
N LYS A 69 32.49 -9.90 12.29
CA LYS A 69 33.11 -10.81 13.25
C LYS A 69 34.54 -11.09 12.78
N HIS A 70 35.51 -10.54 13.51
CA HIS A 70 36.91 -10.96 13.49
C HIS A 70 36.98 -12.49 13.66
N GLN A 71 37.26 -13.27 12.59
CA GLN A 71 38.05 -14.51 12.64
C GLN A 71 38.23 -15.20 11.27
N LYS A 72 39.48 -15.15 10.78
CA LYS A 72 40.30 -16.17 10.09
C LYS A 72 39.71 -17.04 8.94
N SER A 73 40.07 -16.63 7.72
CA SER A 73 40.70 -17.40 6.60
C SER A 73 39.84 -18.44 5.82
N PRO A 74 40.25 -18.90 4.60
CA PRO A 74 39.42 -18.75 3.40
C PRO A 74 39.12 -20.10 2.71
N SER A 75 37.86 -20.51 2.61
CA SER A 75 37.47 -21.59 1.70
C SER A 75 35.96 -21.66 1.52
N ALA A 76 35.53 -21.87 0.28
CA ALA A 76 34.17 -22.09 -0.19
C ALA A 76 33.20 -20.90 -0.05
N SER A 77 33.08 -20.16 -1.17
CA SER A 77 32.01 -19.25 -1.55
C SER A 77 30.72 -19.36 -0.71
N PRO A 78 30.34 -18.31 0.05
CA PRO A 78 29.02 -18.27 0.66
C PRO A 78 28.03 -17.81 -0.41
N ARG A 79 27.70 -18.69 -1.36
CA ARG A 79 26.39 -18.63 -2.05
C ARG A 79 25.31 -19.12 -1.08
N GLY A 80 25.27 -18.52 0.11
CA GLY A 80 24.16 -18.64 1.03
C GLY A 80 23.00 -17.86 0.42
N ARG A 81 22.22 -18.52 -0.43
CA ARG A 81 20.94 -17.98 -0.85
C ARG A 81 20.11 -17.82 0.43
N HIS A 82 19.92 -16.59 0.87
CA HIS A 82 18.92 -16.25 1.87
C HIS A 82 17.52 -16.48 1.24
N HIS A 83 17.14 -17.75 1.08
CA HIS A 83 15.75 -18.13 0.96
C HIS A 83 15.18 -17.92 2.37
N GLY A 84 14.45 -16.86 2.68
CA GLY A 84 13.56 -16.07 1.83
C GLY A 84 12.19 -16.06 2.49
N ILE A 85 12.16 -15.99 3.84
CA ILE A 85 10.91 -15.92 4.58
C ILE A 85 10.28 -14.58 4.18
N PRO A 86 9.10 -14.60 3.52
CA PRO A 86 8.42 -13.36 3.16
C PRO A 86 8.23 -12.51 4.42
N PRO A 87 8.28 -11.17 4.31
CA PRO A 87 7.85 -10.35 5.42
C PRO A 87 6.42 -10.78 5.82
N PRO A 88 6.13 -10.87 7.13
CA PRO A 88 4.80 -11.22 7.59
C PRO A 88 3.77 -10.22 7.06
N LEU A 89 2.67 -10.76 6.53
CA LEU A 89 1.51 -9.97 6.14
C LEU A 89 0.81 -9.48 7.40
N ARG A 90 0.70 -8.16 7.57
CA ARG A 90 -0.01 -7.55 8.69
C ARG A 90 -1.50 -7.40 8.37
N ARG A 91 -1.82 -6.87 7.19
CA ARG A 91 -3.18 -6.61 6.74
C ARG A 91 -3.29 -6.69 5.22
N CYS A 92 -4.48 -7.04 4.75
CA CYS A 92 -4.94 -6.66 3.43
C CYS A 92 -6.41 -6.25 3.51
N TRP A 93 -6.80 -5.20 2.79
CA TRP A 93 -8.20 -4.81 2.66
C TRP A 93 -8.51 -4.23 1.28
N ARG A 94 -9.79 -4.27 0.93
CA ARG A 94 -10.34 -3.63 -0.26
C ARG A 94 -10.54 -2.14 0.01
N ALA A 95 -9.70 -1.28 -0.55
CA ALA A 95 -9.81 0.16 -0.38
C ALA A 95 -10.75 0.81 -1.41
N HIS A 96 -10.76 0.31 -2.64
CA HIS A 96 -11.49 0.92 -3.75
C HIS A 96 -12.32 -0.08 -4.54
N ALA A 97 -13.33 0.40 -5.27
CA ALA A 97 -14.15 -0.45 -6.14
C ALA A 97 -13.38 -0.88 -7.40
N SER A 98 -12.38 -0.08 -7.79
CA SER A 98 -11.54 -0.29 -8.97
C SER A 98 -10.06 -0.09 -8.62
N GLY A 99 -9.18 -0.30 -9.59
CA GLY A 99 -7.73 -0.25 -9.38
C GLY A 99 -7.25 1.06 -8.76
N ILE A 100 -6.38 0.93 -7.77
CA ILE A 100 -5.72 2.06 -7.10
C ILE A 100 -4.62 2.56 -8.03
N THR A 101 -4.54 3.87 -8.22
CA THR A 101 -3.53 4.50 -9.08
C THR A 101 -2.35 5.04 -8.30
N GLU A 102 -2.54 5.42 -7.04
CA GLU A 102 -1.48 5.98 -6.19
C GLU A 102 -1.79 5.80 -4.70
N ILE A 103 -0.74 5.72 -3.88
CA ILE A 103 -0.80 5.64 -2.43
C ILE A 103 0.20 6.63 -1.80
N ARG A 104 -0.24 7.41 -0.81
CA ARG A 104 0.60 8.42 -0.14
C ARG A 104 0.39 8.39 1.36
N LEU A 105 1.48 8.54 2.12
CA LEU A 105 1.43 8.86 3.54
C LEU A 105 1.24 10.36 3.71
N LEU A 106 0.40 10.76 4.66
CA LEU A 106 0.31 12.18 5.04
C LEU A 106 1.54 12.60 5.88
N PRO A 107 1.93 13.89 5.84
CA PRO A 107 3.13 14.37 6.53
C PRO A 107 3.15 14.21 8.05
N ASP A 108 1.99 13.99 8.67
CA ASP A 108 1.85 13.69 10.11
C ASP A 108 1.98 12.19 10.42
N ASP A 109 2.14 11.35 9.39
CA ASP A 109 2.21 9.89 9.47
C ASP A 109 1.03 9.26 10.24
N LEU A 110 -0.13 9.92 10.26
CA LEU A 110 -1.31 9.38 10.93
C LEU A 110 -2.21 8.60 9.99
N CYS A 111 -2.20 8.96 8.71
CA CYS A 111 -3.14 8.44 7.73
C CYS A 111 -2.46 8.14 6.39
N LEU A 112 -3.15 7.30 5.64
CA LEU A 112 -2.85 6.90 4.28
C LEU A 112 -3.91 7.45 3.34
N VAL A 113 -3.50 8.01 2.21
CA VAL A 113 -4.40 8.48 1.14
C VAL A 113 -4.21 7.58 -0.08
N THR A 114 -5.33 7.19 -0.69
CA THR A 114 -5.35 6.44 -1.94
C THR A 114 -6.25 7.11 -2.97
N CYS A 115 -5.84 7.10 -4.23
CA CYS A 115 -6.69 7.51 -5.35
C CYS A 115 -6.90 6.32 -6.31
N SER A 116 -8.06 6.28 -6.97
CA SER A 116 -8.45 5.15 -7.82
C SER A 116 -9.16 5.60 -9.08
N THR A 117 -9.16 4.69 -10.05
CA THR A 117 -10.00 4.77 -11.24
C THR A 117 -11.51 4.76 -10.94
N ASP A 118 -11.92 4.44 -9.72
CA ASP A 118 -13.31 4.57 -9.27
C ASP A 118 -13.77 6.02 -9.03
N GLN A 119 -12.88 6.98 -9.28
CA GLN A 119 -13.07 8.44 -9.17
C GLN A 119 -13.14 8.96 -7.72
N ASN A 120 -12.77 8.13 -6.74
CA ASN A 120 -12.70 8.55 -5.34
C ASN A 120 -11.26 8.65 -4.85
N VAL A 121 -11.08 9.52 -3.86
CA VAL A 121 -9.86 9.56 -3.04
C VAL A 121 -10.24 9.17 -1.61
N CYS A 122 -9.67 8.09 -1.09
CA CYS A 122 -10.01 7.57 0.23
C CYS A 122 -8.89 7.84 1.24
N ILE A 123 -9.27 8.04 2.50
CA ILE A 123 -8.37 8.25 3.63
C ILE A 123 -8.54 7.09 4.61
N TRP A 124 -7.40 6.56 5.08
CA TRP A 124 -7.34 5.38 5.91
C TRP A 124 -6.40 5.55 7.10
N GLY A 125 -6.72 4.90 8.21
CA GLY A 125 -5.71 4.54 9.21
C GLY A 125 -4.84 3.39 8.71
N PHE A 126 -3.67 3.21 9.32
CA PHE A 126 -2.70 2.18 8.89
C PHE A 126 -3.16 0.74 9.11
N ASP A 127 -4.15 0.54 9.98
CA ASP A 127 -4.77 -0.77 10.22
C ASP A 127 -5.95 -1.09 9.28
N GLY A 128 -6.19 -0.23 8.27
CA GLY A 128 -7.27 -0.37 7.30
C GLY A 128 -8.59 0.28 7.73
N GLU A 129 -8.55 1.10 8.78
CA GLU A 129 -9.70 1.87 9.26
C GLU A 129 -10.09 2.91 8.20
N TRP A 130 -11.34 2.87 7.72
CA TRP A 130 -11.83 3.89 6.81
C TRP A 130 -12.13 5.18 7.58
N ILE A 131 -11.49 6.30 7.19
CA ILE A 131 -11.69 7.61 7.81
C ILE A 131 -12.69 8.44 7.00
N GLY A 132 -12.63 8.32 5.67
CA GLY A 132 -13.55 9.00 4.76
C GLY A 132 -13.08 8.97 3.33
N CYS A 133 -13.83 9.58 2.43
CA CYS A 133 -13.44 9.75 1.04
C CYS A 133 -13.88 11.10 0.47
N LEU A 134 -13.14 11.57 -0.53
CA LEU A 134 -13.54 12.67 -1.40
C LEU A 134 -14.17 12.07 -2.65
N GLU A 135 -15.45 12.39 -2.87
CA GLU A 135 -16.21 11.97 -4.05
C GLU A 135 -16.61 13.18 -4.90
N GLN A 136 -16.58 13.02 -6.21
CA GLN A 136 -17.32 13.90 -7.11
C GLN A 136 -18.74 13.35 -7.26
N GLY A 137 -19.69 13.95 -6.54
CA GLY A 137 -21.07 13.48 -6.46
C GLY A 137 -21.63 13.03 -7.82
N ARG A 138 -22.12 11.78 -7.87
CA ARG A 138 -22.81 11.25 -9.06
C ARG A 138 -24.18 11.92 -9.18
N GLY A 139 -24.48 12.49 -10.35
CA GLY A 139 -25.84 12.97 -10.67
C GLY A 139 -26.07 14.49 -10.66
N SER A 140 -25.03 15.32 -10.53
CA SER A 140 -25.20 16.79 -10.50
C SER A 140 -25.61 17.42 -11.85
N GLY A 141 -25.71 16.65 -12.93
CA GLY A 141 -25.97 17.14 -14.30
C GLY A 141 -24.83 17.99 -14.89
N LYS A 142 -23.79 18.31 -14.10
CA LYS A 142 -22.64 19.13 -14.52
C LYS A 142 -21.53 18.27 -15.14
N PRO A 143 -20.71 18.82 -16.06
CA PRO A 143 -19.44 18.21 -16.47
C PRO A 143 -18.55 17.90 -15.27
N LEU A 144 -17.77 16.82 -15.33
CA LEU A 144 -16.92 16.35 -14.21
C LEU A 144 -16.00 17.45 -13.66
N ASP A 145 -15.40 18.25 -14.54
CA ASP A 145 -14.49 19.36 -14.21
C ASP A 145 -15.14 20.48 -13.38
N LEU A 146 -16.48 20.55 -13.37
CA LEU A 146 -17.25 21.56 -12.62
C LEU A 146 -17.94 20.99 -11.37
N ARG A 147 -17.63 19.74 -10.98
CA ARG A 147 -18.21 19.12 -9.79
C ARG A 147 -17.31 19.37 -8.59
N PRO A 148 -17.83 19.99 -7.52
CA PRO A 148 -17.07 20.07 -6.28
C PRO A 148 -16.87 18.67 -5.70
N TYR A 149 -15.71 18.43 -5.12
CA TYR A 149 -15.49 17.26 -4.28
C TYR A 149 -16.22 17.46 -2.95
N HIS A 150 -16.89 16.41 -2.49
CA HIS A 150 -17.50 16.34 -1.17
C HIS A 150 -16.75 15.34 -0.32
N PHE A 151 -16.42 15.74 0.91
CA PHE A 151 -15.86 14.82 1.89
C PHE A 151 -16.98 14.05 2.57
N MET A 152 -16.97 12.73 2.40
CA MET A 152 -17.80 11.79 3.12
C MET A 152 -16.99 11.19 4.27
N PRO A 153 -17.23 11.59 5.53
CA PRO A 153 -16.61 10.94 6.67
C PRO A 153 -17.14 9.51 6.83
N ALA A 154 -16.35 8.65 7.45
CA ALA A 154 -16.83 7.36 7.89
C ALA A 154 -17.96 7.52 8.90
N ASP A 155 -19.07 6.83 8.69
CA ASP A 155 -20.20 6.85 9.63
C ASP A 155 -19.85 5.95 10.84
N PRO A 156 -19.78 6.50 12.07
CA PRO A 156 -19.49 5.72 13.26
C PRO A 156 -20.59 4.68 13.60
N LYS A 157 -21.77 4.76 12.98
CA LYS A 157 -22.88 3.80 13.14
C LYS A 157 -23.22 3.05 11.85
N GLY A 158 -22.55 3.38 10.74
CA GLY A 158 -22.74 2.77 9.43
C GLY A 158 -21.70 1.69 9.15
N PRO A 159 -21.85 0.95 8.04
CA PRO A 159 -20.85 -0.07 7.73
C PRO A 159 -19.51 0.56 7.36
N SER A 160 -18.42 -0.12 7.71
CA SER A 160 -17.05 0.27 7.41
C SER A 160 -16.83 0.31 5.89
N SER A 161 -16.71 1.51 5.33
CA SER A 161 -16.48 1.85 3.91
C SER A 161 -17.72 1.90 2.99
N PRO A 162 -17.72 2.78 1.96
CA PRO A 162 -18.81 2.90 0.98
C PRO A 162 -19.06 1.60 0.20
N LEU A 163 -18.07 0.70 0.16
CA LEU A 163 -18.17 -0.60 -0.51
C LEU A 163 -19.12 -1.57 0.19
N MET A 164 -19.35 -1.43 1.50
CA MET A 164 -20.37 -2.21 2.20
C MET A 164 -21.81 -1.82 1.82
N GLN A 165 -22.02 -0.62 1.26
CA GLN A 165 -23.35 -0.21 0.78
C GLN A 165 -23.71 -0.86 -0.57
N TYR A 166 -22.70 -1.14 -1.42
CA TYR A 166 -22.92 -1.78 -2.72
C TYR A 166 -23.39 -3.24 -2.63
N ARG A 167 -23.12 -3.93 -1.52
CA ARG A 167 -23.63 -5.31 -1.30
C ARG A 167 -25.14 -5.37 -1.04
N LYS A 168 -25.80 -4.25 -0.75
CA LYS A 168 -27.25 -4.20 -0.48
C LYS A 168 -28.12 -3.81 -1.69
N GLN A 169 -27.55 -3.50 -2.86
CA GLN A 169 -28.32 -3.12 -4.05
C GLN A 169 -28.26 -4.14 -5.20
N GLY A 170 -27.65 -5.32 -4.99
CA GLY A 170 -27.71 -6.44 -5.90
C GLY A 170 -28.62 -7.54 -5.38
N MET A 171 -29.94 -7.36 -5.52
CA MET A 171 -30.92 -8.45 -5.62
C MET A 171 -31.32 -8.59 -7.09
#